data_AF-F2L1E9-F1
#
_entry.id   AF-F2L1E9-F1
#
_cell.length_a   1.000
_cell.length_b   1.000
_cell.length_c   1.000
_cell.angle_alpha   90.00
_cell.angle_beta   90.00
_cell.angle_gamma   90.00
#
_symmetry.space_group_name_H-M   'P 1'
#
loop_
_entity.id
_entity.type
_entity.pdbx_description
1 polymer ?
#
loop_
_entity_poly.entity_id
_entity_poly.type
_entity_poly.pdbx_seq_one_letter_code
_entity_poly.pdbx_strand_id
1 'polypeptide(L)'
;MHRELVSNAVVYEPVEVRRVRYYYDSGVEVVSIRLRDGEPKYVIEGSGNFVIFADDLGVWSVDLEVKKWGGEYGEVVRRMKMAGFEIW
;
A
#
# COMPACT_ATOMS: atom_id res chain seq x y z
N MET A 1 13.20 47.51 -17.58
CA MET A 1 12.03 46.59 -17.49
C MET A 1 12.58 45.25 -17.00
N HIS A 2 12.62 45.03 -15.69
CA HIS A 2 13.05 43.74 -15.12
C HIS A 2 11.84 42.83 -15.06
N ARG A 3 11.94 41.65 -15.67
CA ARG A 3 10.90 40.61 -15.65
C ARG A 3 11.25 39.66 -14.50
N GLU A 4 10.49 39.70 -13.42
CA GLU A 4 10.59 38.70 -12.36
C GLU A 4 10.07 37.35 -12.89
N LEU A 5 10.95 36.36 -12.90
CA LEU A 5 10.59 34.96 -13.09
C LEU A 5 10.12 34.42 -11.75
N VAL A 6 8.81 34.33 -11.56
CA VAL A 6 8.23 33.65 -10.40
C VAL A 6 8.39 32.14 -10.65
N SER A 7 9.34 31.51 -9.96
CA SER A 7 9.49 30.06 -10.00
C SER A 7 8.30 29.41 -9.28
N ASN A 8 7.48 28.66 -10.01
CA ASN A 8 6.47 27.75 -9.45
C ASN A 8 7.16 26.51 -8.83
N ALA A 9 8.06 26.73 -7.86
CA ALA A 9 8.65 25.64 -7.11
C ALA A 9 7.54 25.01 -6.25
N VAL A 10 7.08 23.83 -6.64
CA VAL A 10 6.20 23.01 -5.81
C VAL A 10 6.99 22.63 -4.57
N VAL A 11 6.63 23.21 -3.43
CA VAL A 11 7.19 22.83 -2.14
C VAL A 11 6.50 21.55 -1.72
N TYR A 12 7.17 20.42 -1.91
CA TYR A 12 6.75 19.16 -1.30
C TYR A 12 7.03 19.25 0.19
N GLU A 13 5.99 19.38 1.01
CA GLU A 13 6.17 19.14 2.44
C GLU A 13 6.72 17.73 2.63
N PRO A 14 7.77 17.53 3.45
CA PRO A 14 8.28 16.21 3.72
C PRO A 14 7.19 15.41 4.43
N VAL A 15 6.48 14.57 3.68
CA VAL A 15 5.60 13.56 4.25
C VAL A 15 6.51 12.68 5.09
N GLU A 16 6.22 12.58 6.38
CA GLU A 16 6.92 11.65 7.27
C GLU A 16 6.57 10.23 6.81
N VAL A 17 7.37 9.70 5.88
CA VAL A 17 7.19 8.35 5.36
C VAL A 17 7.54 7.41 6.50
N ARG A 18 6.52 6.93 7.22
CA ARG A 18 6.69 5.74 8.05
C ARG A 18 7.33 4.69 7.17
N ARG A 19 8.52 4.24 7.56
CA ARG A 19 9.39 3.39 6.74
C ARG A 19 8.68 2.06 6.46
N VAL A 20 7.95 2.00 5.34
CA VAL A 20 7.37 0.78 4.81
C VAL A 20 8.54 -0.09 4.35
N ARG A 21 8.57 -1.35 4.80
CA ARG A 21 9.58 -2.30 4.33
C ARG A 21 8.95 -3.20 3.28
N TYR A 22 9.56 -3.24 2.11
CA TYR A 22 9.20 -4.18 1.06
C TYR A 22 10.41 -5.03 0.69
N TYR A 23 10.18 -6.33 0.49
CA TYR A 23 11.19 -7.28 0.07
C TYR A 23 10.57 -8.31 -0.86
N TYR A 24 11.36 -8.77 -1.83
CA TYR A 24 11.01 -9.87 -2.70
C TYR A 24 11.89 -11.06 -2.34
N ASP A 25 11.25 -12.17 -2.00
CA ASP A 25 11.90 -13.46 -1.76
C ASP A 25 11.74 -14.33 -3.00
N SER A 26 12.82 -14.45 -3.79
CA SER A 26 12.86 -15.26 -5.00
C SER A 26 12.89 -16.77 -4.73
N GLY A 27 13.10 -17.21 -3.49
CA GLY A 27 13.03 -18.63 -3.13
C GLY A 27 11.59 -19.15 -3.08
N VAL A 28 10.63 -18.26 -2.81
CA VAL A 28 9.19 -18.59 -2.71
C VAL A 28 8.30 -17.74 -3.61
N GLU A 29 8.90 -16.87 -4.43
CA GLU A 29 8.19 -15.94 -5.32
C GLU A 29 7.17 -15.05 -4.58
N VAL A 30 7.61 -14.44 -3.47
CA VAL A 30 6.75 -13.60 -2.62
C VAL A 30 7.27 -12.17 -2.55
N VAL A 31 6.40 -11.21 -2.88
CA VAL A 31 6.58 -9.81 -2.50
C VAL A 31 5.88 -9.58 -1.16
N SER A 32 6.64 -9.11 -0.17
CA SER A 32 6.09 -8.77 1.15
C SER A 32 6.18 -7.27 1.39
N ILE A 33 5.07 -6.67 1.80
CA ILE A 33 4.99 -5.26 2.20
C ILE A 33 4.58 -5.22 3.68
N ARG A 34 5.50 -4.78 4.54
CA ARG A 34 5.30 -4.70 5.99
C ARG A 34 5.16 -3.25 6.43
N LEU A 35 4.02 -2.94 7.02
CA LEU A 35 3.69 -1.62 7.57
C LEU A 35 4.09 -1.47 9.04
N ARG A 36 3.99 -2.55 9.84
CA ARG A 36 4.25 -2.56 11.29
C ARG A 36 4.83 -3.91 11.72
N ASP A 37 5.58 -3.93 12.82
CA ASP A 37 6.08 -5.14 13.47
C ASP A 37 5.11 -5.67 14.53
N GLY A 38 5.26 -6.96 14.88
CA GLY A 38 4.41 -7.68 15.84
C GLY A 38 3.50 -8.72 15.18
N GLU A 39 2.60 -9.29 15.97
CA GLU A 39 1.63 -10.29 15.50
C GLU A 39 0.31 -9.63 15.06
N PRO A 40 -0.24 -9.98 13.88
CA PRO A 40 -1.51 -9.45 13.43
C PRO A 40 -2.66 -10.03 14.25
N LYS A 41 -3.56 -9.17 14.76
CA LYS A 41 -4.80 -9.60 15.42
C LYS A 41 -5.83 -10.19 14.44
N TYR A 42 -5.86 -9.68 13.21
CA TYR A 42 -6.79 -10.11 12.16
C TYR A 42 -6.00 -10.44 10.90
N VAL A 43 -6.35 -11.58 10.28
CA VAL A 43 -5.80 -11.99 8.98
C VAL A 43 -6.93 -11.97 7.96
N ILE A 44 -6.68 -11.30 6.83
CA ILE A 44 -7.57 -11.23 5.68
C ILE A 44 -6.77 -11.76 4.51
N GLU A 45 -7.24 -12.84 3.92
CA GLU A 45 -6.54 -13.56 2.85
C GLU A 45 -7.40 -13.62 1.59
N GLY A 46 -6.74 -13.47 0.44
CA GLY A 46 -7.36 -13.57 -0.86
C GLY A 46 -6.31 -13.80 -1.94
N SER A 47 -6.78 -14.14 -3.13
CA SER A 47 -5.95 -14.35 -4.31
C SER A 47 -6.46 -13.48 -5.46
N GLY A 48 -5.54 -12.94 -6.25
CA GLY A 48 -5.86 -12.23 -7.48
C GLY A 48 -4.61 -11.65 -8.12
N ASN A 49 -4.75 -10.51 -8.77
CA ASN A 49 -3.63 -9.81 -9.41
C ASN A 49 -3.20 -8.64 -8.52
N PHE A 50 -1.96 -8.20 -8.69
CA PHE A 50 -1.49 -6.97 -8.06
C PHE A 50 -0.75 -6.09 -9.06
N VAL A 51 -0.70 -4.79 -8.77
CA VAL A 51 0.13 -3.82 -9.49
C VAL A 51 0.90 -3.00 -8.45
N ILE A 52 2.21 -2.86 -8.67
CA ILE A 52 3.07 -1.99 -7.85
C ILE A 52 3.45 -0.80 -8.73
N PHE A 53 3.08 0.39 -8.29
CA PHE A 53 3.50 1.65 -8.88
C PHE A 53 4.72 2.15 -8.12
N ALA A 54 5.82 2.44 -8.82
CA ALA A 54 7.06 2.88 -8.20
C ALA A 54 7.81 3.85 -9.13
N ASP A 55 8.63 4.73 -8.53
CA ASP A 55 9.49 5.68 -9.22
C ASP A 55 10.86 5.79 -8.50
N ASP A 56 11.64 6.82 -8.85
CA ASP A 56 12.97 7.07 -8.27
C ASP A 56 12.95 7.33 -6.74
N LEU A 57 11.78 7.61 -6.17
CA LEU A 57 11.58 7.80 -4.72
C LEU A 57 11.11 6.50 -4.03
N GLY A 58 10.85 5.43 -4.77
CA GLY A 58 10.45 4.12 -4.27
C GLY A 58 9.03 3.73 -4.66
N VAL A 59 8.41 2.84 -3.88
CA VAL A 59 7.02 2.39 -4.11
C VAL A 59 6.06 3.54 -3.82
N TRP A 60 5.29 3.94 -4.83
CA TRP A 60 4.23 4.95 -4.77
C TRP A 60 2.92 4.35 -4.23
N SER A 61 2.46 3.24 -4.80
CA SER A 61 1.23 2.56 -4.38
C SER A 61 1.21 1.09 -4.79
N VAL A 62 0.29 0.35 -4.18
CA VAL A 62 0.05 -1.06 -4.48
C VAL A 62 -1.46 -1.29 -4.55
N ASP A 63 -1.90 -1.77 -5.71
CA ASP A 63 -3.29 -2.14 -5.94
C ASP A 63 -3.41 -3.67 -5.93
N LEU A 64 -4.43 -4.18 -5.25
CA LEU A 64 -4.75 -5.60 -5.15
C LEU A 64 -6.13 -5.84 -5.77
N GLU A 65 -6.16 -6.48 -6.94
CA GLU A 65 -7.39 -7.03 -7.49
C GLU A 65 -7.65 -8.37 -6.79
N VAL A 66 -8.87 -8.55 -6.27
CA VAL A 66 -9.23 -9.79 -5.57
C VAL A 66 -10.18 -10.62 -6.42
N LYS A 67 -9.71 -11.81 -6.82
CA LYS A 67 -10.50 -12.80 -7.58
C LYS A 67 -11.24 -13.77 -6.67
N LYS A 68 -10.66 -14.09 -5.52
CA LYS A 68 -11.24 -15.01 -4.54
C LYS A 68 -10.75 -14.69 -3.14
N TRP A 69 -11.66 -14.74 -2.17
CA TRP A 69 -11.35 -14.67 -0.75
C TRP A 69 -11.13 -16.07 -0.15
N GLY A 70 -10.26 -16.20 0.84
CA GLY A 70 -10.07 -17.48 1.57
C GLY A 70 -11.16 -17.78 2.61
N GLY A 71 -12.11 -16.87 2.81
CA GLY A 71 -13.26 -17.07 3.68
C GLY A 71 -14.57 -16.54 3.08
N GLU A 72 -15.66 -16.75 3.82
CA GLU A 72 -16.97 -16.23 3.45
C GLU A 72 -16.93 -14.70 3.32
N TYR A 73 -17.51 -14.18 2.25
CA TYR A 73 -17.44 -12.76 1.90
C TYR A 73 -17.89 -11.85 3.06
N GLY A 74 -18.99 -12.20 3.73
CA GLY A 74 -19.51 -11.43 4.86
C GLY A 74 -18.54 -11.37 6.04
N GLU A 75 -17.80 -12.45 6.30
CA GLU A 75 -16.79 -12.46 7.36
C GLU A 75 -15.57 -11.62 6.98
N VAL A 76 -15.13 -11.71 5.73
CA VAL A 76 -14.02 -10.90 5.22
C VAL A 76 -14.32 -9.41 5.34
N VAL A 77 -15.50 -8.98 4.85
CA VAL A 77 -15.96 -7.59 4.96
C VAL A 77 -16.03 -7.15 6.43
N ARG A 78 -16.50 -8.01 7.33
CA ARG A 78 -16.52 -7.71 8.78
C ARG A 78 -15.11 -7.50 9.32
N ARG A 79 -14.14 -8.36 8.97
CA ARG A 79 -12.73 -8.22 9.40
C ARG A 79 -12.11 -6.94 8.83
N MET A 80 -12.39 -6.59 7.58
CA MET A 80 -11.95 -5.33 6.96
C MET A 80 -12.44 -4.12 7.75
N LYS A 81 -13.74 -4.05 8.06
CA LYS A 81 -14.30 -2.97 8.88
C LYS A 81 -13.62 -2.89 10.26
N MET A 82 -13.40 -4.03 10.92
CA MET A 82 -12.71 -4.07 12.22
C MET A 82 -11.24 -3.67 12.15
N ALA A 83 -10.60 -3.84 10.99
CA ALA A 83 -9.23 -3.43 10.73
C ALA A 83 -9.11 -1.96 10.27
N GLY A 84 -10.24 -1.25 10.13
CA GLY A 84 -10.27 0.17 9.76
C GLY A 84 -10.29 0.43 8.25
N PHE A 85 -10.67 -0.54 7.42
CA PHE A 85 -10.88 -0.31 6.00
C PHE A 85 -12.13 0.54 5.79
N GLU A 86 -12.01 1.55 4.92
CA GLU A 86 -13.14 2.27 4.36
C GLU A 86 -13.73 1.43 3.19
N ILE A 87 -15.05 1.28 3.16
CA ILE A 87 -15.75 0.45 2.19
C ILE A 87 -16.91 1.28 1.63
N TRP A 88 -16.95 1.42 0.30
CA TRP A 88 -17.90 2.21 -0.46
C TRP A 88 -18.92 1.32 -1.17
#